data_AF-A0A3D4HU17-F1
#
_entry.id   AF-A0A3D4HU17-F1
#
_cell.length_a   1.000
_cell.length_b   1.000
_cell.length_c   1.000
_cell.angle_alpha   90.00
_cell.angle_beta   90.00
_cell.angle_gamma   90.00
#
_symmetry.space_group_name_H-M   'P 1'
#
loop_
_entity.id
_entity.type
_entity.pdbx_description
1 polymer ?
#
loop_
_entity_poly.entity_id
_entity_poly.type
_entity_poly.pdbx_seq_one_letter_code
_entity_poly.pdbx_strand_id
1 'polypeptide(L)'
;VVVKYGGSAMLDKDLQRNVIKDVVLLKLVGMQPIIVHGGGKEITKWLKLLGHESHFVEGLRVTDEQTMEVAEMVLGKINKNLVQMIEKLGVKAVGISGKDGSTLMVEKKLVHGQEIGYVGNVVKVNVDLIDTLIDNNFIPVIAPIGLDDNYQNYNINADDVACA
;
A
#
# COMPACT_ATOMS: atom_id res chain seq x y z
N VAL A 1 11.25 -10.02 -6.01
CA VAL A 1 10.20 -10.78 -5.28
C VAL A 1 9.21 -9.78 -4.72
N VAL A 2 7.92 -9.86 -5.09
CA VAL A 2 6.90 -8.96 -4.53
C VAL A 2 6.18 -9.67 -3.39
N VAL A 3 6.11 -9.03 -2.23
CA VAL A 3 5.47 -9.55 -1.02
C VAL A 3 4.30 -8.66 -0.67
N LYS A 4 3.07 -9.19 -0.83
CA LYS A 4 1.89 -8.52 -0.28
C LYS A 4 1.82 -8.75 1.22
N TYR A 5 1.95 -7.69 2.01
CA TYR A 5 1.85 -7.73 3.46
C TYR A 5 0.61 -6.98 3.97
N GLY A 6 -0.42 -7.71 4.42
CA GLY A 6 -1.65 -7.10 4.90
C GLY A 6 -2.56 -8.04 5.67
N GLY A 7 -3.71 -7.50 6.13
CA GLY A 7 -4.76 -8.29 6.77
C GLY A 7 -4.54 -8.53 8.25
N SER A 8 -4.93 -9.71 8.74
CA SER A 8 -4.80 -10.10 10.17
C SER A 8 -3.35 -10.10 10.64
N ALA A 9 -2.39 -10.38 9.74
CA ALA A 9 -0.97 -10.43 10.08
C ALA A 9 -0.37 -9.11 10.59
N MET A 10 -1.06 -7.98 10.38
CA MET A 10 -0.64 -6.67 10.85
C MET A 10 -1.09 -6.35 12.28
N LEU A 11 -1.99 -7.15 12.86
CA LEU A 11 -2.50 -6.92 14.22
C LEU A 11 -1.60 -7.52 15.29
N ASP A 12 -0.88 -8.58 14.93
CA ASP A 12 0.06 -9.26 15.81
C ASP A 12 1.46 -8.69 15.60
N LYS A 13 1.99 -8.05 16.64
CA LYS A 13 3.30 -7.40 16.60
C LYS A 13 4.44 -8.38 16.42
N ASP A 14 4.33 -9.60 16.94
CA ASP A 14 5.38 -10.60 16.81
C ASP A 14 5.36 -11.23 15.42
N LEU A 15 4.16 -11.46 14.86
CA LEU A 15 4.03 -11.86 13.46
C LEU A 15 4.57 -10.77 12.51
N GLN A 16 4.23 -9.50 12.74
CA GLN A 16 4.76 -8.38 11.97
C GLN A 16 6.30 -8.34 12.01
N ARG A 17 6.90 -8.51 13.19
CA ARG A 17 8.37 -8.57 13.33
C ARG A 17 8.98 -9.74 12.57
N ASN A 18 8.37 -10.92 12.63
CA ASN A 18 8.89 -12.11 11.96
C ASN A 18 8.83 -11.95 10.44
N VAL A 19 7.73 -11.47 9.88
CA VAL A 19 7.62 -11.21 8.44
C VAL A 19 8.67 -10.19 7.97
N ILE A 20 8.89 -9.12 8.73
CA ILE A 20 9.93 -8.14 8.38
C ILE A 20 11.34 -8.73 8.46
N LYS A 21 11.62 -9.59 9.44
CA LYS A 21 12.89 -10.33 9.51
C LYS A 21 13.10 -11.23 8.29
N ASP A 22 12.05 -11.92 7.84
CA ASP A 22 12.11 -12.78 6.67
C ASP A 22 12.38 -11.96 5.41
N VAL A 23 11.70 -10.83 5.22
CA VAL A 23 11.97 -9.93 4.08
C VAL A 23 13.40 -9.38 4.11
N VAL A 24 13.90 -9.01 5.29
CA VAL A 24 15.30 -8.58 5.45
C VAL A 24 16.27 -9.72 5.13
N LEU A 25 15.98 -10.94 5.57
CA LEU A 25 16.77 -12.12 5.23
C LEU A 25 16.84 -12.33 3.72
N LEU A 26 15.71 -12.22 3.00
CA LEU A 26 15.69 -12.31 1.52
C LEU A 26 16.65 -11.31 0.88
N LYS A 27 16.68 -10.05 1.36
CA LYS A 27 17.62 -9.04 0.88
C LYS A 27 19.07 -9.42 1.17
N LEU A 28 19.36 -9.90 2.38
CA LEU A 28 20.72 -10.28 2.80
C LEU A 28 21.28 -11.49 2.03
N VAL A 29 20.42 -12.40 1.57
CA VAL A 29 20.82 -13.53 0.72
C VAL A 29 20.86 -13.18 -0.77
N GLY A 30 20.75 -11.90 -1.12
CA GLY A 30 20.94 -11.39 -2.47
C GLY A 30 19.67 -11.20 -3.30
N MET A 31 18.48 -11.42 -2.73
CA MET A 31 17.22 -11.12 -3.44
C MET A 31 16.89 -9.63 -3.41
N GLN A 32 15.97 -9.21 -4.27
CA GLN A 32 15.42 -7.86 -4.32
C GLN A 32 13.93 -7.92 -3.94
N PRO A 33 13.60 -7.93 -2.63
CA PRO A 33 12.22 -7.92 -2.18
C PRO A 33 11.60 -6.53 -2.30
N ILE A 34 10.32 -6.50 -2.65
CA ILE A 34 9.43 -5.33 -2.63
C ILE A 34 8.26 -5.67 -1.71
N ILE A 35 7.87 -4.75 -0.83
CA ILE A 35 6.67 -4.92 0.00
C ILE A 35 5.54 -4.07 -0.57
N VAL A 36 4.39 -4.67 -0.85
CA VAL A 36 3.12 -3.95 -1.06
C VAL A 36 2.26 -4.19 0.16
N HIS A 37 1.81 -3.13 0.84
CA HIS A 37 1.10 -3.32 2.11
C HIS A 37 -0.39 -2.96 2.07
N GLY A 38 -1.17 -3.60 2.94
CA GLY A 38 -2.55 -3.22 3.20
C GLY A 38 -2.71 -2.28 4.41
N GLY A 39 -3.96 -2.02 4.78
CA GLY A 39 -4.27 -1.25 6.00
C GLY A 39 -5.74 -1.26 6.42
N GLY A 40 -6.57 -2.12 5.83
CA GLY A 40 -8.03 -2.04 5.93
C GLY A 40 -8.58 -1.91 7.35
N LYS A 41 -8.07 -2.71 8.30
CA LYS A 41 -8.54 -2.66 9.71
C LYS A 41 -8.19 -1.35 10.42
N GLU A 42 -6.99 -0.82 10.18
CA GLU A 42 -6.58 0.47 10.75
C GLU A 42 -7.38 1.62 10.13
N ILE A 43 -7.65 1.59 8.82
CA ILE A 43 -8.51 2.59 8.16
C ILE A 43 -9.91 2.59 8.80
N THR A 44 -10.52 1.42 8.97
CA THR A 44 -11.82 1.29 9.65
C THR A 44 -11.80 1.84 11.07
N LYS A 45 -10.72 1.59 11.82
CA LYS A 45 -10.55 2.13 13.17
C LYS A 45 -10.50 3.67 13.17
N TRP A 46 -9.73 4.27 12.26
CA TRP A 46 -9.61 5.73 12.17
C TRP A 46 -10.91 6.40 11.71
N LEU A 47 -11.60 5.84 10.72
CA LEU A 47 -12.93 6.33 10.31
C LEU A 47 -13.90 6.32 11.48
N LYS A 48 -13.95 5.22 12.24
CA LYS A 48 -14.81 5.11 13.42
C LYS A 48 -14.48 6.16 14.49
N LEU A 49 -13.20 6.46 14.72
CA LEU A 49 -12.77 7.50 15.65
C LEU A 49 -13.22 8.91 15.22
N LEU A 50 -13.37 9.12 13.91
CA LEU A 50 -13.90 10.36 13.33
C LEU A 50 -15.43 10.37 13.23
N GLY A 51 -16.12 9.31 13.66
CA GLY A 51 -17.58 9.21 13.60
C GLY A 51 -18.13 8.69 12.27
N HIS A 52 -17.28 8.10 11.41
CA HIS A 52 -17.66 7.56 10.10
C HIS A 52 -17.65 6.03 10.10
N GLU A 53 -18.64 5.42 9.45
CA GLU A 53 -18.70 3.98 9.25
C GLU A 53 -18.03 3.54 7.96
N SER A 54 -17.44 2.36 7.96
CA SER A 54 -16.84 1.77 6.76
C SER A 54 -17.87 0.94 6.00
N HIS A 55 -18.06 1.24 4.72
CA HIS A 55 -18.89 0.43 3.82
C HIS A 55 -18.03 -0.33 2.82
N PHE A 56 -18.47 -1.54 2.46
CA PHE A 56 -17.77 -2.39 1.51
C PHE A 56 -18.75 -2.96 0.48
N VAL A 57 -18.29 -3.06 -0.77
CA VAL A 57 -18.99 -3.71 -1.89
C VAL A 57 -17.99 -4.68 -2.53
N GLU A 58 -18.35 -5.96 -2.60
CA GLU A 58 -17.48 -7.03 -3.12
C GLU A 58 -16.05 -7.05 -2.53
N GLY A 59 -15.93 -6.74 -1.23
CA GLY A 59 -14.63 -6.68 -0.55
C GLY A 59 -13.83 -5.39 -0.79
N LEU A 60 -14.30 -4.50 -1.65
CA LEU A 60 -13.73 -3.18 -1.88
C LEU A 60 -14.37 -2.17 -0.93
N ARG A 61 -13.54 -1.29 -0.35
CA ARG A 61 -14.03 -0.20 0.49
C ARG A 61 -14.67 0.87 -0.39
N VAL A 62 -15.94 1.16 -0.18
CA VAL A 62 -16.56 2.36 -0.76
C VAL A 62 -15.82 3.56 -0.20
N THR A 63 -15.28 4.40 -1.08
CA THR A 63 -14.29 5.43 -0.71
C THR A 63 -14.78 6.78 -1.20
N ASP A 64 -15.54 7.51 -0.39
CA ASP A 64 -15.82 8.93 -0.65
C ASP A 64 -14.58 9.81 -0.40
N GLU A 65 -14.70 11.13 -0.57
CA GLU A 65 -13.59 12.07 -0.45
C GLU A 65 -12.93 12.01 0.93
N GLN A 66 -13.74 12.03 1.98
CA GLN A 66 -13.24 11.97 3.35
C GLN A 66 -12.62 10.60 3.66
N THR A 67 -13.22 9.52 3.17
CA THR A 67 -12.68 8.16 3.30
C THR A 67 -11.34 8.03 2.57
N MET A 68 -11.19 8.68 1.41
CA MET A 68 -9.95 8.72 0.64
C MET A 68 -8.85 9.42 1.45
N GLU A 69 -9.14 10.59 2.02
CA GLU A 69 -8.20 11.34 2.85
C GLU A 69 -7.71 10.50 4.05
N VAL A 70 -8.65 9.88 4.77
CA VAL A 70 -8.32 9.00 5.91
C VAL A 70 -7.53 7.78 5.46
N ALA A 71 -7.91 7.16 4.35
CA ALA A 71 -7.19 6.00 3.82
C ALA A 71 -5.74 6.35 3.49
N GLU A 72 -5.50 7.47 2.80
CA GLU A 72 -4.16 7.94 2.46
C GLU A 72 -3.31 8.21 3.72
N MET A 73 -3.84 8.96 4.68
CA MET A 73 -3.13 9.25 5.94
C MET A 73 -2.76 7.98 6.72
N VAL A 74 -3.70 7.05 6.83
CA VAL A 74 -3.51 5.82 7.62
C VAL A 74 -2.56 4.85 6.92
N LEU A 75 -2.67 4.71 5.60
CA LEU A 75 -1.73 3.90 4.82
C LEU A 75 -0.33 4.51 4.89
N GLY A 76 -0.18 5.84 4.83
CA GLY A 76 1.09 6.52 5.07
C GLY A 76 1.69 6.22 6.44
N LYS A 77 0.88 6.27 7.51
CA LYS A 77 1.32 5.88 8.86
C LYS A 77 1.84 4.45 8.92
N ILE A 78 1.12 3.51 8.30
CA ILE A 78 1.52 2.10 8.23
C ILE A 78 2.81 1.95 7.44
N ASN A 79 2.89 2.59 6.28
CA ASN A 79 4.03 2.57 5.38
C ASN A 79 5.32 2.95 6.12
N LYS A 80 5.30 4.08 6.83
CA LYS A 80 6.47 4.55 7.59
C LYS A 80 6.78 3.68 8.81
N ASN A 81 5.79 3.02 9.40
CA ASN A 81 6.03 2.04 10.47
C ASN A 81 6.83 0.83 9.94
N LEU A 82 6.44 0.27 8.78
CA LEU A 82 7.16 -0.86 8.17
C LEU A 82 8.58 -0.47 7.78
N VAL A 83 8.78 0.71 7.18
CA VAL A 83 10.10 1.26 6.89
C VAL A 83 10.95 1.33 8.15
N GLN A 84 10.42 1.89 9.25
CA GLN A 84 11.15 1.96 10.52
C GLN A 84 11.55 0.57 11.04
N MET A 85 10.71 -0.44 10.87
CA MET A 85 11.02 -1.81 11.30
C MET A 85 12.18 -2.42 10.49
N ILE A 86 12.23 -2.17 9.18
CA ILE A 86 13.31 -2.64 8.32
C ILE A 86 14.61 -1.91 8.65
N GLU A 87 14.56 -0.58 8.81
CA GLU A 87 15.73 0.25 9.18
C GLU A 87 16.34 -0.18 10.52
N LYS A 88 15.50 -0.57 11.50
CA LYS A 88 15.96 -1.12 12.79
C LYS A 88 16.77 -2.42 12.66
N LEU A 89 16.66 -3.13 11.54
CA LEU A 89 17.43 -4.33 11.24
C LEU A 89 18.69 -4.03 10.40
N GLY A 90 19.00 -2.75 10.15
CA GLY A 90 20.20 -2.32 9.45
C GLY A 90 20.11 -2.41 7.92
N VAL A 91 18.91 -2.57 7.37
CA VAL A 91 18.67 -2.58 5.92
C VAL A 91 17.95 -1.30 5.52
N LYS A 92 18.39 -0.71 4.41
CA LYS A 92 17.79 0.51 3.88
C LYS A 92 16.41 0.23 3.28
N ALA A 93 15.41 1.01 3.67
CA ALA A 93 14.06 0.93 3.11
C ALA A 93 13.53 2.33 2.75
N VAL A 94 12.74 2.41 1.68
CA VAL A 94 12.01 3.63 1.33
C VAL A 94 10.54 3.32 1.19
N GLY A 95 9.75 4.09 1.90
CA GLY A 95 8.31 4.02 1.84
C GLY A 95 7.74 4.99 0.81
N ILE A 96 7.10 4.47 -0.22
CA ILE A 96 6.45 5.23 -1.29
C ILE A 96 4.97 4.85 -1.41
N SER A 97 4.23 5.63 -2.17
CA SER A 97 2.91 5.33 -2.69
C SER A 97 2.96 5.36 -4.23
N GLY A 98 1.85 5.00 -4.88
CA GLY A 98 1.71 5.17 -6.32
C GLY A 98 1.75 6.62 -6.81
N LYS A 99 1.60 7.60 -5.90
CA LYS A 99 1.74 9.04 -6.23
C LYS A 99 3.19 9.41 -6.52
N ASP A 100 4.12 8.77 -5.82
CA ASP A 100 5.55 9.07 -5.94
C ASP A 100 6.04 8.59 -7.32
N GLY A 101 6.57 9.50 -8.14
CA GLY A 101 7.00 9.18 -9.50
C GLY A 101 5.89 8.72 -10.44
N SER A 102 4.61 8.91 -10.08
CA SER A 102 3.46 8.32 -10.78
C SER A 102 3.61 6.80 -10.94
N THR A 103 4.09 6.13 -9.88
CA THR A 103 4.38 4.69 -9.86
C THR A 103 3.14 3.84 -10.16
N LEU A 104 1.94 4.24 -9.69
CA LEU A 104 0.70 3.52 -9.97
C LEU A 104 -0.30 4.44 -10.67
N MET A 105 -0.49 4.22 -11.96
CA MET A 105 -1.52 4.87 -12.75
C MET A 105 -2.78 4.03 -12.75
N VAL A 106 -3.92 4.68 -12.53
CA VAL A 106 -5.21 4.01 -12.36
C VAL A 106 -6.31 4.62 -13.22
N GLU A 107 -7.38 3.86 -13.36
CA GLU A 107 -8.70 4.36 -13.75
C GLU A 107 -9.70 4.10 -12.64
N LYS A 108 -10.79 4.87 -12.61
CA LYS A 108 -11.86 4.68 -11.63
C LYS A 108 -12.50 3.30 -11.81
N LYS A 109 -12.58 2.54 -10.72
CA LYS A 109 -13.20 1.22 -10.68
C LYS A 109 -14.71 1.34 -10.51
N LEU A 110 -15.44 0.62 -11.36
CA LEU A 110 -16.88 0.45 -11.26
C LEU A 110 -17.20 -0.98 -10.78
N VAL A 111 -18.21 -1.13 -9.94
CA VAL A 111 -18.73 -2.44 -9.52
C VAL A 111 -20.15 -2.57 -10.06
N HIS A 112 -20.38 -3.57 -10.91
CA HIS A 112 -21.65 -3.75 -11.66
C HIS A 112 -22.13 -2.47 -12.37
N GLY A 113 -21.20 -1.67 -12.91
CA GLY A 113 -21.51 -0.40 -13.57
C GLY A 113 -21.83 0.76 -12.62
N GLN A 114 -21.72 0.58 -11.31
CA GLN A 114 -21.92 1.63 -10.31
C GLN A 114 -20.58 2.14 -9.77
N GLU A 115 -20.52 3.44 -9.52
CA GLU A 115 -19.38 4.07 -8.88
C GLU A 115 -19.35 3.75 -7.38
N ILE A 116 -18.17 3.41 -6.87
CA ILE A 116 -17.93 3.20 -5.43
C ILE A 116 -16.98 4.24 -4.84
N GLY A 117 -16.95 5.43 -5.45
CA GLY A 117 -16.11 6.56 -5.07
C GLY A 117 -14.70 6.50 -5.67
N TYR A 118 -13.70 6.96 -4.91
CA TYR A 118 -12.27 7.00 -5.24
C TYR A 118 -11.60 5.62 -5.07
N VAL A 119 -12.15 4.62 -5.77
CA VAL A 119 -11.55 3.29 -5.88
C VAL A 119 -10.98 3.10 -7.27
N GLY A 120 -9.74 2.62 -7.38
CA GLY A 120 -9.02 2.51 -8.65
C GLY A 120 -8.76 1.08 -9.10
N ASN A 121 -8.65 0.88 -10.41
CA ASN A 121 -8.01 -0.27 -11.05
C ASN A 121 -6.63 0.15 -11.56
N VAL A 122 -5.59 -0.65 -11.33
CA VAL A 122 -4.26 -0.38 -11.90
C VAL A 122 -4.31 -0.56 -13.41
N VAL A 123 -3.91 0.47 -14.14
CA VAL A 123 -3.83 0.47 -15.61
C VAL A 123 -2.38 0.37 -16.06
N LYS A 124 -1.47 0.98 -15.30
CA LYS A 124 -0.03 0.97 -15.60
C LYS A 124 0.79 1.14 -14.31
N VAL A 125 1.89 0.39 -14.22
CA VAL A 125 2.92 0.58 -13.20
C VAL A 125 4.14 1.23 -13.86
N ASN A 126 4.54 2.41 -13.37
CA ASN A 126 5.81 3.01 -13.75
C ASN A 126 6.92 2.50 -12.81
N VAL A 127 7.83 1.69 -13.34
CA VAL A 127 8.85 0.99 -12.55
C VAL A 127 10.11 1.82 -12.32
N ASP A 128 10.30 2.94 -13.03
CA ASP A 128 11.55 3.73 -12.99
C ASP A 128 12.01 4.05 -11.56
N LEU A 129 11.07 4.47 -10.69
CA LEU A 129 11.36 4.77 -9.29
C LEU A 129 11.68 3.49 -8.49
N ILE A 130 10.94 2.41 -8.72
CA ILE A 130 11.14 1.13 -8.04
C ILE A 130 12.53 0.57 -8.38
N ASP A 131 12.88 0.55 -9.67
CA ASP A 131 14.17 0.09 -10.16
C ASP A 131 15.31 0.94 -9.61
N THR A 132 15.16 2.27 -9.62
CA THR A 132 16.13 3.19 -9.01
C THR A 132 16.38 2.87 -7.53
N LEU A 133 15.32 2.59 -6.76
CA LEU A 133 15.45 2.24 -5.35
C LEU A 133 16.16 0.89 -5.16
N ILE A 134 15.80 -0.10 -5.97
CA ILE A 134 16.38 -1.45 -5.92
C ILE A 134 17.88 -1.41 -6.26
N ASP A 135 18.25 -0.69 -7.33
CA ASP A 135 19.64 -0.51 -7.78
C ASP A 135 20.50 0.19 -6.73
N ASN A 136 19.89 1.07 -5.93
CA ASN A 136 20.54 1.76 -4.81
C ASN A 136 20.41 1.00 -3.48
N ASN A 137 20.10 -0.29 -3.53
CA ASN A 137 20.03 -1.21 -2.40
C ASN A 137 18.96 -0.91 -1.34
N PHE A 138 17.90 -0.20 -1.71
CA PHE A 138 16.73 -0.04 -0.85
C PHE A 138 15.75 -1.22 -1.02
N ILE A 139 14.97 -1.48 0.03
CA ILE A 139 13.73 -2.25 -0.05
C ILE A 139 12.58 -1.25 -0.25
N PRO A 140 11.89 -1.25 -1.42
CA PRO A 140 10.70 -0.43 -1.61
C PRO A 140 9.52 -0.97 -0.80
N VAL A 141 8.83 -0.08 -0.10
CA VAL A 141 7.60 -0.37 0.64
C VAL A 141 6.49 0.50 0.07
N ILE A 142 5.53 -0.11 -0.62
CA ILE A 142 4.54 0.56 -1.47
C ILE A 142 3.17 0.55 -0.80
N ALA A 143 2.60 1.75 -0.61
CA ALA A 143 1.21 1.94 -0.23
C ALA A 143 0.30 1.94 -1.47
N PRO A 144 -0.88 1.28 -1.44
CA PRO A 144 -1.73 1.05 -2.59
C PRO A 144 -2.66 2.24 -2.87
N ILE A 145 -2.06 3.42 -3.07
CA ILE A 145 -2.73 4.64 -3.52
C ILE A 145 -2.15 5.00 -4.88
N GLY A 146 -2.99 5.16 -5.91
CA GLY A 146 -2.56 5.54 -7.27
C GLY A 146 -3.16 6.86 -7.73
N LEU A 147 -2.80 7.25 -8.97
CA LEU A 147 -3.25 8.47 -9.63
C LEU A 147 -3.93 8.15 -10.96
N ASP A 148 -5.00 8.86 -11.29
CA ASP A 148 -5.50 8.87 -12.67
C ASP A 148 -4.75 9.91 -13.53
N ASP A 149 -5.16 10.05 -14.79
CA ASP A 149 -4.58 11.04 -15.73
C ASP A 149 -4.86 12.50 -15.32
N ASN A 150 -5.78 12.75 -14.40
CA ASN A 150 -6.06 14.07 -13.83
C ASN A 150 -5.33 14.31 -12.49
N TYR A 151 -4.46 13.39 -12.08
CA TYR A 151 -3.76 13.39 -10.80
C TYR A 151 -4.69 13.34 -9.57
N GLN A 152 -5.89 12.79 -9.73
CA GLN A 152 -6.78 12.45 -8.62
C GLN A 152 -6.30 11.15 -7.97
N ASN A 153 -6.29 11.10 -6.64
CA ASN A 153 -5.89 9.91 -5.88
C ASN A 153 -7.02 8.88 -5.77
N TYR A 154 -6.63 7.61 -5.82
CA TYR A 154 -7.55 6.48 -5.66
C TYR A 154 -6.98 5.43 -4.72
N ASN A 155 -7.84 4.87 -3.88
CA ASN A 155 -7.55 3.70 -3.07
C ASN A 155 -7.65 2.43 -3.93
N ILE A 156 -6.64 1.56 -3.84
CA ILE A 156 -6.55 0.35 -4.66
C ILE A 156 -6.49 -0.87 -3.73
N ASN A 157 -6.99 -2.01 -4.20
CA ASN A 157 -6.74 -3.28 -3.52
C ASN A 157 -5.22 -3.59 -3.55
N ALA A 158 -4.63 -3.84 -2.38
CA ALA A 158 -3.21 -4.15 -2.25
C ALA A 158 -2.79 -5.45 -2.97
N ASP A 159 -3.70 -6.42 -3.11
CA ASP A 159 -3.45 -7.64 -3.90
C ASP A 159 -3.37 -7.29 -5.39
N ASP A 160 -4.28 -6.44 -5.89
CA ASP A 160 -4.25 -5.96 -7.29
C ASP A 160 -2.92 -5.22 -7.58
N VAL A 161 -2.46 -4.37 -6.65
CA VAL A 161 -1.16 -3.67 -6.77
C VAL A 161 0.03 -4.64 -6.73
N ALA A 162 -0.03 -5.69 -5.91
CA ALA A 162 1.07 -6.65 -5.82
C ALA A 162 1.16 -7.58 -7.05
N CYS A 163 0.06 -7.75 -7.78
CA CYS A 163 -0.03 -8.58 -8.98
C CYS A 163 0.25 -7.83 -10.29
N ALA A 164 0.03 -6.51 -10.33
CA ALA A 164 0.26 -5.66 -11.49
C ALA A 164 1.76 -5.48 -11.78
#